data_AF-D2PI74-F1
#
_entry.id   AF-D2PI74-F1
#
_cell.length_a   1.000
_cell.length_b   1.000
_cell.length_c   1.000
_cell.angle_alpha   90.00
_cell.angle_beta   90.00
_cell.angle_gamma   90.00
#
_symmetry.space_group_name_H-M   'P 1'
#
loop_
_entity.id
_entity.type
_entity.pdbx_description
1 polymer ?
#
loop_
_entity_poly.entity_id
_entity_poly.type
_entity_poly.pdbx_seq_one_letter_code
_entity_poly.pdbx_strand_id
1 'polypeptide(L)'
;MDKIVEKFKRKYSLIIMTSGLSFALKEGIDVNKALDEGVKVLVYSHKFQPLEGLSVEETEAVLLAKDLNYYLITADDKVKEFAEKEGVKVIVL
;
A
#
# COMPACT_ATOMS: atom_id res chain seq x y z
N MET A 1 1.13 -0.08 -11.89
CA MET A 1 -0.16 -0.03 -11.19
C MET A 1 -1.21 -0.88 -11.91
N ASP A 2 -1.45 -0.66 -13.20
CA ASP A 2 -2.48 -1.35 -14.02
C ASP A 2 -2.57 -2.87 -13.85
N LYS A 3 -1.45 -3.57 -13.96
CA LYS A 3 -1.41 -5.04 -13.80
C LYS A 3 -1.93 -5.51 -12.44
N ILE A 4 -1.67 -4.73 -11.38
CA ILE A 4 -2.13 -5.04 -10.01
C ILE A 4 -3.64 -4.84 -9.95
N VAL A 5 -4.12 -3.71 -10.45
CA VAL A 5 -5.55 -3.38 -10.45
C VAL A 5 -6.33 -4.40 -11.25
N GLU A 6 -5.92 -4.72 -12.48
CA GLU A 6 -6.58 -5.74 -13.31
C GLU A 6 -6.61 -7.12 -12.64
N LYS A 7 -5.50 -7.53 -12.01
CA LYS A 7 -5.37 -8.84 -11.36
C LYS A 7 -6.26 -8.97 -10.12
N PHE A 8 -6.43 -7.90 -9.35
CA PHE A 8 -7.05 -7.96 -8.02
C PHE A 8 -8.40 -7.28 -7.89
N LYS A 9 -8.78 -6.36 -8.79
CA LYS A 9 -10.03 -5.56 -8.69
C LYS A 9 -11.32 -6.38 -8.58
N ARG A 10 -11.33 -7.59 -9.11
CA ARG A 10 -12.51 -8.48 -9.06
C ARG A 10 -12.64 -9.26 -7.75
N LYS A 11 -11.56 -9.38 -6.98
CA LYS A 11 -11.47 -10.22 -5.78
C LYS A 11 -11.29 -9.42 -4.49
N TYR A 12 -10.68 -8.24 -4.58
CA TYR A 12 -10.34 -7.42 -3.43
C TYR A 12 -10.79 -5.97 -3.65
N SER A 13 -11.18 -5.31 -2.56
CA SER A 13 -11.22 -3.85 -2.53
C SER A 13 -9.78 -3.34 -2.44
N LEU A 14 -9.35 -2.61 -3.47
CA LEU A 14 -8.00 -2.09 -3.57
C LEU A 14 -7.91 -0.70 -2.96
N ILE A 15 -6.80 -0.46 -2.26
CA ILE A 15 -6.58 0.76 -1.50
C ILE A 15 -5.17 1.27 -1.79
N ILE A 16 -5.06 2.58 -1.95
CA ILE A 16 -3.79 3.31 -1.94
C ILE A 16 -3.79 4.29 -0.76
N MET A 17 -2.68 4.38 -0.05
CA MET A 17 -2.55 5.32 1.05
C MET A 17 -2.25 6.74 0.53
N THR A 18 -2.57 7.77 1.30
CA THR A 18 -2.30 9.16 0.88
C THR A 18 -0.82 9.47 0.63
N SER A 19 0.10 8.92 1.44
CA SER A 19 1.54 9.05 1.18
C SER A 19 1.95 8.30 -0.09
N GLY A 20 1.46 7.08 -0.28
CA GLY A 20 1.69 6.29 -1.50
C GLY A 20 1.14 6.97 -2.76
N LEU A 21 -0.01 7.64 -2.67
CA LEU A 21 -0.56 8.46 -3.74
C LEU A 21 0.34 9.66 -4.04
N SER A 22 0.81 10.34 -3.00
CA SER A 22 1.72 11.49 -3.15
C SER A 22 3.05 11.09 -3.79
N PHE A 23 3.60 9.95 -3.41
CA PHE A 23 4.79 9.36 -4.02
C PHE A 23 4.55 9.02 -5.49
N ALA A 24 3.44 8.35 -5.81
CA ALA A 24 3.10 8.01 -7.19
C ALA A 24 3.00 9.25 -8.08
N LEU A 25 2.35 10.31 -7.60
CA LEU A 25 2.26 11.59 -8.31
C LEU A 25 3.64 12.25 -8.50
N LYS A 26 4.50 12.20 -7.49
CA LYS A 26 5.86 12.76 -7.55
C LYS A 26 6.74 12.02 -8.56
N GLU A 27 6.62 10.71 -8.63
CA GLU A 27 7.39 9.84 -9.55
C GLU A 27 6.76 9.75 -10.96
N GLY A 28 5.68 10.50 -11.23
CA GLY A 28 5.00 10.48 -12.53
C GLY A 28 4.28 9.17 -12.86
N ILE A 29 3.91 8.39 -11.85
CA ILE A 29 3.14 7.15 -11.98
C ILE A 29 1.66 7.52 -12.17
N ASP A 30 1.05 7.04 -13.26
CA ASP A 30 -0.37 7.24 -13.49
C ASP A 30 -1.21 6.42 -12.50
N VAL A 31 -1.94 7.15 -11.66
CA VAL A 31 -2.87 6.63 -10.66
C VAL A 31 -4.33 6.90 -11.03
N ASN A 32 -4.59 7.77 -12.01
CA ASN A 32 -5.97 8.19 -12.35
C ASN A 32 -6.78 6.99 -12.83
N LYS A 33 -6.20 6.18 -13.71
CA LYS A 33 -6.82 4.94 -14.17
C LYS A 33 -7.16 4.00 -13.00
N ALA A 34 -6.27 3.88 -12.02
CA ALA A 34 -6.52 3.04 -10.85
C ALA A 34 -7.69 3.58 -10.00
N LEU A 35 -7.76 4.89 -9.81
CA LEU A 35 -8.86 5.56 -9.10
C LEU A 35 -10.19 5.42 -9.85
N ASP A 36 -10.19 5.59 -11.18
CA ASP A 36 -11.36 5.40 -12.04
C ASP A 36 -11.86 3.94 -12.01
N GLU A 37 -10.95 2.97 -11.84
CA GLU A 37 -11.28 1.56 -11.66
C GLU A 37 -11.73 1.20 -10.23
N GLY A 38 -11.87 2.18 -9.35
CA GLY A 38 -12.45 2.02 -8.01
C GLY A 38 -11.44 1.74 -6.90
N VAL A 39 -10.14 1.95 -7.13
CA VAL A 39 -9.15 1.97 -6.04
C VAL A 39 -9.47 3.13 -5.10
N LYS A 40 -9.63 2.84 -3.81
CA LYS A 40 -9.94 3.84 -2.80
C LYS A 40 -8.68 4.46 -2.22
N VAL A 41 -8.77 5.73 -1.84
CA VAL A 41 -7.70 6.39 -1.09
C VAL A 41 -8.04 6.35 0.39
N LEU A 42 -7.09 5.91 1.22
CA LEU A 42 -7.22 5.94 2.68
C LEU A 42 -6.01 6.62 3.30
N VAL A 43 -6.19 7.17 4.49
CA VAL A 43 -5.12 7.82 5.25
C VAL A 43 -5.04 7.17 6.62
N TYR A 44 -3.83 6.94 7.09
CA TYR A 44 -3.60 6.52 8.47
C TYR A 44 -3.80 7.72 9.40
N SER A 45 -4.74 7.62 10.33
CA SER A 45 -5.21 8.77 11.12
C SER A 45 -4.26 9.18 12.25
N HIS A 46 -3.33 8.31 12.65
CA HIS A 46 -2.42 8.58 13.75
C HIS A 46 -1.09 9.13 13.26
N LYS A 47 -0.42 9.92 14.11
CA LYS A 47 0.98 10.28 13.87
C LYS A 47 1.85 9.03 14.00
N PHE A 48 2.71 8.81 13.03
CA PHE A 48 3.70 7.74 13.05
C PHE A 48 5.06 8.31 12.65
N GLN A 49 6.11 7.58 13.01
CA GLN A 49 7.45 7.80 12.47
C GLN A 49 7.76 6.67 11.49
N PRO A 50 8.57 6.93 10.45
CA PRO A 50 9.06 5.87 9.57
C PRO A 50 9.69 4.75 10.40
N LEU A 51 9.30 3.51 10.09
CA LEU A 51 9.92 2.34 10.68
C LEU A 51 11.34 2.20 10.16
N GLU A 52 12.23 1.60 10.94
CA GLU A 52 13.64 1.50 10.58
C GLU A 52 13.82 0.78 9.23
N GLY A 53 14.46 1.47 8.28
CA GLY A 53 14.70 0.95 6.93
C GLY A 53 13.51 1.02 5.97
N LEU A 54 12.38 1.60 6.38
CA LEU A 54 11.21 1.86 5.54
C LEU A 54 11.03 3.35 5.26
N SER A 55 10.52 3.66 4.08
CA SER A 55 10.05 5.00 3.74
C SER A 55 8.75 5.35 4.51
N VAL A 56 8.34 6.61 4.44
CA VAL A 56 7.07 7.08 5.03
C VAL A 56 5.90 6.31 4.41
N GLU A 57 5.95 6.11 3.10
CA GLU A 57 4.91 5.48 2.31
C GLU A 57 4.74 4.01 2.64
N GLU A 58 5.86 3.29 2.75
CA GLU A 58 5.87 1.88 3.13
C GLU A 58 5.45 1.70 4.58
N THR A 59 5.89 2.60 5.47
CA THR A 59 5.47 2.60 6.87
C THR A 59 3.96 2.78 7.00
N GLU A 60 3.38 3.77 6.30
CA GLU A 60 1.92 3.97 6.31
C GLU A 60 1.20 2.71 5.81
N ALA A 61 1.73 2.06 4.76
CA ALA A 61 1.17 0.83 4.19
C ALA A 61 1.10 -0.30 5.23
N VAL A 62 2.20 -0.54 5.93
CA VAL A 62 2.30 -1.61 6.93
C VAL A 62 1.37 -1.35 8.10
N LEU A 63 1.40 -0.12 8.66
CA LEU A 63 0.58 0.24 9.82
C LEU A 63 -0.92 0.16 9.49
N LEU A 64 -1.33 0.68 8.33
CA LEU A 64 -2.72 0.62 7.91
C LEU A 64 -3.18 -0.83 7.65
N ALA A 65 -2.32 -1.65 7.03
CA ALA A 65 -2.62 -3.05 6.80
C ALA A 65 -2.74 -3.84 8.10
N LYS A 66 -1.89 -3.55 9.10
CA LYS A 66 -1.95 -4.13 10.43
C LYS A 66 -3.25 -3.78 11.15
N ASP A 67 -3.53 -2.48 11.29
CA ASP A 67 -4.65 -1.99 12.10
C ASP A 67 -6.01 -2.37 11.52
N LEU A 68 -6.12 -2.43 10.18
CA LEU A 68 -7.35 -2.82 9.48
C LEU A 68 -7.41 -4.31 9.10
N ASN A 69 -6.37 -5.08 9.44
CA ASN A 69 -6.24 -6.51 9.07
C ASN A 69 -6.39 -6.75 7.55
N TYR A 70 -5.72 -5.92 6.75
CA TYR A 70 -5.70 -6.02 5.30
C TYR A 70 -4.50 -6.82 4.79
N TYR A 71 -4.59 -7.23 3.52
CA TYR A 71 -3.43 -7.76 2.81
C TYR A 71 -2.58 -6.61 2.29
N LEU A 72 -1.27 -6.70 2.49
CA LEU A 72 -0.29 -5.78 1.90
C LEU A 72 0.21 -6.35 0.58
N ILE A 73 0.18 -5.55 -0.49
CA ILE A 73 0.78 -5.92 -1.78
C ILE A 73 2.10 -5.17 -1.90
N THR A 74 3.21 -5.89 -2.05
CA THR A 74 4.54 -5.30 -2.23
C THR A 74 5.43 -6.16 -3.12
N ALA A 75 6.38 -5.54 -3.81
CA ALA A 75 7.47 -6.20 -4.51
C ALA A 75 8.81 -6.09 -3.76
N ASP A 76 8.85 -5.35 -2.64
CA ASP A 76 10.05 -5.13 -1.84
C ASP A 76 10.13 -6.18 -0.71
N ASP A 77 11.22 -6.95 -0.71
CA ASP A 77 11.47 -8.01 0.27
C ASP A 77 11.63 -7.48 1.70
N LYS A 78 12.18 -6.27 1.88
CA LYS A 78 12.33 -5.66 3.21
C LYS A 78 10.96 -5.27 3.78
N VAL A 79 10.11 -4.69 2.94
CA VAL A 79 8.73 -4.35 3.32
C VAL A 79 7.97 -5.61 3.69
N LYS A 80 8.13 -6.68 2.91
CA LYS A 80 7.53 -7.99 3.20
C LYS A 80 7.99 -8.54 4.55
N GLU A 81 9.31 -8.64 4.77
CA GLU A 81 9.86 -9.18 6.01
C GLU A 81 9.36 -8.40 7.23
N PHE A 82 9.30 -7.07 7.12
CA PHE A 82 8.81 -6.23 8.19
C PHE A 82 7.30 -6.46 8.43
N ALA A 83 6.50 -6.44 7.36
CA ALA A 83 5.06 -6.65 7.45
C ALA A 83 4.71 -8.02 8.05
N GLU A 84 5.39 -9.08 7.63
CA GLU A 84 5.18 -10.44 8.16
C GLU A 84 5.56 -10.54 9.64
N LYS A 85 6.65 -9.89 10.08
CA LYS A 85 7.03 -9.80 11.51
C LYS A 85 5.96 -9.11 12.35
N GLU A 86 5.28 -8.12 11.78
CA GLU A 86 4.17 -7.40 12.42
C GLU A 86 2.82 -8.13 12.32
N GLY A 87 2.78 -9.32 11.74
CA GLY A 87 1.57 -10.15 11.60
C GLY A 87 0.67 -9.76 10.42
N VAL A 88 1.16 -8.92 9.51
CA VAL A 88 0.44 -8.52 8.29
C VAL A 88 0.58 -9.61 7.23
N LYS A 89 -0.52 -9.94 6.56
CA LYS A 89 -0.49 -10.90 5.44
C LYS A 89 -0.03 -10.20 4.16
N VAL A 90 1.00 -10.73 3.53
CA VAL A 90 1.60 -10.12 2.32
C VAL A 90 1.27 -10.92 1.07
N ILE A 91 1.01 -10.21 -0.03
CA ILE A 91 0.92 -10.74 -1.39
C ILE A 91 2.10 -10.16 -2.18
N VAL A 92 3.04 -11.02 -2.57
CA VAL A 92 4.21 -10.65 -3.38
C VAL A 92 3.82 -10.60 -4.86
N LEU A 93 4.36 -9.62 -5.59
CA LEU A 93 4.15 -9.44 -7.03
C LEU A 93 5.23 -10.08 -7.91
#